data_AF-A0A0V1B1D0-F1
#
_entry.id   AF-A0A0V1B1D0-F1
#
_cell.length_a   1.000
_cell.length_b   1.000
_cell.length_c   1.000
_cell.angle_alpha   90.00
_cell.angle_beta   90.00
_cell.angle_gamma   90.00
#
_symmetry.space_group_name_H-M   'P 1'
#
loop_
_entity.id
_entity.type
_entity.pdbx_description
1 polymer ?
#
loop_
_entity_poly.entity_id
_entity_poly.type
_entity_poly.pdbx_seq_one_letter_code
_entity_poly.pdbx_strand_id
1 'polypeptide(L)'
;MASADAKKKCRQYSQEYLKFGFILSFSNETMPMCLLCQKVFTNDAMKPSKMKDHLERVHPDKKNKDVEFFKVLKEKIRNQPNLKSFFKAPGTVDCEGGLKASYTISLNIANKVRYTSY
;
A
#
# COMPACT_ATOMS: atom_id res chain seq x y z
N MET A 1 1.14 39.93 -22.41
CA MET A 1 0.52 38.80 -23.13
C MET A 1 0.12 37.75 -22.10
N ALA A 2 -1.18 37.65 -21.81
CA ALA A 2 -1.72 36.69 -20.86
C ALA A 2 -1.78 35.31 -21.53
N SER A 3 -0.91 34.39 -21.11
CA SER A 3 -0.99 33.01 -21.54
C SER A 3 -2.19 32.35 -20.89
N ALA A 4 -3.16 31.99 -21.72
CA ALA A 4 -4.29 31.17 -21.36
C ALA A 4 -3.77 29.83 -20.86
N ASP A 5 -3.81 29.63 -19.55
CA ASP A 5 -3.56 28.33 -18.94
C ASP A 5 -4.71 27.41 -19.37
N ALA A 6 -4.43 26.56 -20.37
CA ALA A 6 -5.33 25.52 -20.81
C ALA A 6 -5.54 24.58 -19.63
N LYS A 7 -6.59 24.86 -18.83
CA LYS A 7 -7.04 24.01 -17.74
C LYS A 7 -7.27 22.62 -18.30
N LYS A 8 -6.26 21.75 -18.19
CA LYS A 8 -6.46 20.30 -18.25
C LYS A 8 -7.69 20.06 -17.39
N LYS A 9 -8.75 19.47 -17.96
CA LYS A 9 -9.88 18.92 -17.20
C LYS A 9 -9.36 17.72 -16.40
N CYS A 10 -8.38 17.94 -15.53
CA CYS A 10 -8.16 17.08 -14.40
C CYS A 10 -9.41 17.31 -13.55
N ARG A 11 -10.20 16.26 -13.32
CA ARG A 11 -11.30 16.27 -12.35
C ARG A 11 -10.65 16.39 -10.98
N GLN A 12 -10.12 17.57 -10.70
CA GLN A 12 -9.22 17.81 -9.60
C GLN A 12 -10.00 17.57 -8.31
N TYR A 13 -9.42 16.73 -7.46
CA TYR A 13 -9.90 16.39 -6.14
C TYR A 13 -10.25 17.69 -5.40
N SER A 14 -11.53 17.96 -5.14
CA SER A 14 -11.87 19.04 -4.22
C SER A 14 -11.30 18.66 -2.85
N GLN A 15 -10.59 19.58 -2.19
CA GLN A 15 -10.13 19.38 -0.81
C GLN A 15 -11.29 19.01 0.14
N GLU A 16 -12.52 19.32 -0.25
CA GLU A 16 -13.72 18.91 0.47
C GLU A 16 -13.87 17.41 0.64
N TYR A 17 -13.33 16.56 -0.24
CA TYR A 17 -13.44 15.11 -0.08
C TYR A 17 -12.64 14.57 1.11
N LEU A 18 -11.68 15.34 1.62
CA LEU A 18 -10.96 15.01 2.84
C LEU A 18 -11.90 14.94 4.06
N LYS A 19 -13.04 15.64 4.05
CA LYS A 19 -14.08 15.55 5.09
C LYS A 19 -14.71 14.17 5.20
N PHE A 20 -14.61 13.37 4.14
CA PHE A 20 -15.05 11.98 4.11
C PHE A 20 -13.88 11.01 4.37
N GLY A 21 -12.69 11.50 4.70
CA GLY A 21 -11.53 10.67 4.97
C GLY A 21 -10.95 9.97 3.74
N PHE A 22 -11.18 10.49 2.54
CA PHE A 22 -10.59 9.95 1.31
C PHE A 22 -9.51 10.88 0.76
N ILE A 23 -8.51 10.28 0.10
CA ILE A 23 -7.46 10.95 -0.67
C ILE A 23 -7.23 10.23 -2.00
N LEU A 24 -6.36 10.78 -2.85
CA LEU A 24 -5.79 10.00 -3.96
C LEU A 24 -4.82 8.95 -3.40
N SER A 25 -4.83 7.76 -4.00
CA SER A 25 -3.89 6.71 -3.64
C SER A 25 -2.46 7.15 -3.91
N PHE A 26 -1.58 6.90 -2.95
CA PHE A 26 -0.15 7.18 -3.08
C PHE A 26 0.53 6.36 -4.20
N SER A 27 -0.07 5.25 -4.62
CA SER A 27 0.46 4.41 -5.70
C SER A 27 -0.13 4.73 -7.06
N ASN A 28 -1.40 5.15 -7.12
CA ASN A 28 -2.14 5.46 -8.34
C ASN A 28 -2.99 6.70 -8.11
N GLU A 29 -2.49 7.86 -8.52
CA GLU A 29 -3.14 9.16 -8.28
C GLU A 29 -4.50 9.33 -8.97
N THR A 30 -4.92 8.35 -9.78
CA THR A 30 -6.24 8.32 -10.43
C THR A 30 -7.30 7.56 -9.63
N MET A 31 -6.93 6.92 -8.52
CA MET A 31 -7.83 6.08 -7.73
C MET A 31 -7.97 6.61 -6.30
N PRO A 32 -9.19 6.72 -5.76
CA PRO A 32 -9.40 7.10 -4.37
C PRO A 32 -8.94 6.03 -3.39
N MET A 33 -8.44 6.47 -2.24
CA MET A 33 -8.06 5.64 -1.09
C MET A 33 -8.71 6.17 0.17
N CYS A 34 -9.25 5.29 1.01
CA CYS A 34 -9.74 5.66 2.35
C CYS A 34 -8.56 5.76 3.33
N LEU A 35 -8.46 6.83 4.12
CA LEU A 35 -7.40 7.01 5.11
C LEU A 35 -7.55 6.09 6.33
N LEU A 36 -8.76 5.65 6.66
CA LEU A 36 -9.03 4.83 7.85
C LEU A 36 -8.63 3.36 7.65
N CYS A 37 -8.96 2.78 6.50
CA CYS A 37 -8.65 1.38 6.18
C CYS A 37 -7.58 1.22 5.09
N GLN A 38 -7.11 2.31 4.48
CA GLN A 38 -6.11 2.31 3.40
C GLN A 38 -6.52 1.49 2.16
N LYS A 39 -7.81 1.18 2.01
CA LYS A 39 -8.36 0.48 0.84
C LYS A 39 -8.43 1.43 -0.35
N VAL A 40 -7.97 0.96 -1.52
CA VAL A 40 -8.09 1.65 -2.81
C VAL A 40 -9.41 1.24 -3.47
N PHE A 41 -10.11 2.21 -4.05
CA PHE A 41 -11.38 2.00 -4.73
C PHE A 41 -11.30 2.48 -6.19
N THR A 42 -12.31 2.13 -6.98
CA THR A 42 -12.47 2.65 -8.35
C THR A 42 -12.98 4.09 -8.31
N ASN A 43 -12.86 4.81 -9.43
CA ASN A 43 -13.33 6.19 -9.55
C ASN A 43 -14.82 6.39 -9.21
N ASP A 44 -15.67 5.39 -9.41
CA ASP A 44 -17.09 5.46 -9.03
C ASP A 44 -17.33 5.63 -7.53
N ALA A 45 -16.39 5.16 -6.70
CA ALA A 45 -16.46 5.32 -5.25
C ALA A 45 -16.19 6.77 -4.80
N MET A 46 -15.75 7.66 -5.71
CA MET A 46 -15.52 9.07 -5.38
C MET A 46 -16.80 9.88 -5.20
N LYS A 47 -17.97 9.34 -5.56
CA LYS A 47 -19.25 10.02 -5.36
C LYS A 47 -19.44 10.30 -3.85
N PRO A 48 -19.77 11.53 -3.41
CA PRO A 48 -19.90 11.86 -1.99
C PRO A 48 -20.82 10.91 -1.21
N SER A 49 -21.93 10.49 -1.83
CA SER A 49 -22.87 9.54 -1.25
C SER A 49 -22.21 8.18 -0.96
N LYS A 50 -21.35 7.69 -1.86
CA LYS A 50 -20.62 6.43 -1.71
C LYS A 50 -19.53 6.51 -0.63
N MET A 51 -18.81 7.64 -0.56
CA MET A 51 -17.82 7.88 0.49
C MET A 51 -18.46 7.96 1.88
N LYS A 52 -19.57 8.68 1.99
CA LYS A 52 -20.34 8.78 3.24
C LYS A 52 -20.89 7.42 3.68
N ASP A 53 -21.50 6.68 2.75
CA ASP A 53 -22.02 5.34 3.01
C ASP A 53 -20.91 4.38 3.47
N HIS A 54 -19.72 4.44 2.85
CA HIS A 54 -18.56 3.68 3.29
C HIS A 54 -18.15 4.04 4.72
N LEU A 55 -18.04 5.32 5.06
CA LEU A 55 -17.73 5.76 6.42
C LEU A 55 -18.76 5.26 7.43
N GLU A 56 -20.05 5.38 7.13
CA GLU A 56 -21.13 4.99 8.05
C GLU A 56 -21.18 3.48 8.28
N ARG A 57 -20.94 2.67 7.24
CA ARG A 57 -21.02 1.20 7.33
C ARG A 57 -19.74 0.56 7.85
N VAL A 58 -18.57 1.03 7.42
CA VAL A 58 -17.28 0.40 7.72
C VAL A 58 -16.58 1.06 8.90
N HIS A 59 -16.84 2.35 9.14
CA HIS A 59 -16.16 3.14 10.17
C HIS A 59 -17.15 3.97 11.03
N PRO A 60 -18.19 3.35 11.61
CA PRO A 60 -19.24 4.07 12.34
C PRO A 60 -18.69 4.95 13.48
N ASP A 61 -17.61 4.52 14.14
CA ASP A 61 -16.98 5.23 15.26
C ASP A 61 -16.19 6.48 14.84
N LYS A 62 -15.88 6.60 13.55
CA LYS A 62 -15.05 7.68 13.00
C LYS A 62 -15.81 8.59 12.03
N LYS A 63 -17.11 8.35 11.82
CA LYS A 63 -17.94 9.10 10.86
C LYS A 63 -18.07 10.61 11.15
N ASN A 64 -17.95 11.01 12.43
CA ASN A 64 -18.11 12.39 12.89
C ASN A 64 -16.76 13.07 13.18
N LYS A 65 -15.64 12.53 12.69
CA LYS A 65 -14.33 13.16 12.86
C LYS A 65 -14.23 14.40 11.98
N ASP A 66 -13.53 15.41 12.48
CA ASP A 66 -13.28 16.64 11.74
C ASP A 66 -12.22 16.45 10.64
N VAL A 67 -12.05 17.48 9.82
CA VAL A 67 -11.08 17.48 8.73
C VAL A 67 -9.63 17.47 9.27
N GLU A 68 -9.37 18.07 10.43
CA GLU A 68 -8.03 18.11 11.03
C GLU A 68 -7.54 16.71 11.41
N PHE A 69 -8.41 15.89 11.98
CA PHE A 69 -8.12 14.48 12.23
C PHE A 69 -7.64 13.76 10.96
N PHE A 70 -8.31 13.97 9.83
CA PHE A 70 -7.92 13.36 8.56
C PHE A 70 -6.64 13.95 7.98
N LYS A 71 -6.34 15.24 8.19
CA LYS A 71 -5.04 15.85 7.81
C LYS A 71 -3.90 15.19 8.57
N VAL A 72 -4.00 15.10 9.89
CA VAL A 72 -2.98 14.44 10.73
C VAL A 72 -2.81 12.97 10.33
N LEU A 73 -3.91 12.26 10.08
CA LEU A 73 -3.88 10.86 9.66
C LEU A 73 -3.20 10.69 8.30
N LYS A 74 -3.47 11.57 7.34
CA LYS A 74 -2.82 11.58 6.03
C LYS A 74 -1.31 11.71 6.15
N GLU A 75 -0.82 12.67 6.92
CA GLU A 75 0.63 12.87 7.12
C GLU A 75 1.25 11.66 7.84
N LYS A 76 0.55 11.09 8.82
CA LYS A 76 1.00 9.86 9.49
C LYS A 76 1.15 8.69 8.53
N ILE A 77 0.20 8.49 7.61
CA ILE A 77 0.27 7.41 6.61
C ILE A 77 1.35 7.68 5.57
N ARG A 78 1.53 8.93 5.16
CA ARG A 78 2.57 9.31 4.20
C ARG A 78 3.98 9.07 4.76
N ASN A 79 4.17 9.34 6.06
CA ASN A 79 5.44 9.19 6.75
C ASN A 79 5.63 7.81 7.38
N GLN A 80 4.62 6.94 7.32
CA GLN A 80 4.74 5.56 7.78
C GLN A 80 5.74 4.80 6.89
N PRO A 81 6.75 4.14 7.48
CA PRO A 81 7.65 3.31 6.70
C PRO A 81 6.84 2.17 6.07
N ASN A 82 6.86 2.10 4.74
CA ASN A 82 6.05 1.13 4.02
C ASN A 82 6.53 -0.28 4.40
N LEU A 83 5.64 -1.18 4.83
CA LEU A 83 6.03 -2.57 5.13
C LEU A 83 6.77 -3.23 3.95
N LYS A 84 6.49 -2.84 2.70
CA LYS A 84 7.24 -3.30 1.52
C LYS A 84 8.70 -2.83 1.49
N SER A 85 9.04 -1.71 2.15
CA SER A 85 10.44 -1.29 2.29
C SER A 85 11.21 -2.14 3.30
N PHE A 86 10.54 -2.71 4.30
CA PHE A 86 11.15 -3.71 5.21
C PHE A 86 11.43 -5.02 4.47
N PHE A 87 10.55 -5.44 3.56
CA PHE A 87 10.82 -6.58 2.66
C PHE A 87 11.82 -6.26 1.54
N LYS A 88 12.17 -4.98 1.35
CA LYS A 88 13.28 -4.51 0.50
C LYS A 88 14.60 -4.37 1.28
N ALA A 89 14.73 -4.97 2.47
CA ALA A 89 16.07 -5.33 2.90
C ALA A 89 16.70 -6.11 1.73
N PRO A 90 17.90 -5.74 1.24
CA PRO A 90 18.65 -6.64 0.40
C PRO A 90 18.96 -7.83 1.31
N GLY A 91 18.08 -8.83 1.28
CA GLY A 91 18.44 -10.16 1.65
C GLY A 91 19.48 -10.61 0.63
N THR A 92 20.72 -10.16 0.79
CA THR A 92 21.81 -11.11 0.82
C THR A 92 21.57 -11.98 2.05
N VAL A 93 20.49 -12.75 2.04
CA VAL A 93 20.65 -14.15 2.40
C VAL A 93 21.78 -14.57 1.49
N ASP A 94 22.89 -15.03 2.06
CA ASP A 94 23.89 -15.74 1.28
C ASP A 94 23.19 -16.96 0.68
N CYS A 95 22.42 -16.75 -0.40
CA CYS A 95 21.74 -17.79 -1.15
C CYS A 95 22.82 -18.75 -1.62
N GLU A 96 23.99 -18.23 -1.99
CA GLU A 96 25.16 -19.04 -2.31
C GLU A 96 25.60 -19.93 -1.13
N GLY A 97 25.69 -19.38 0.08
CA GLY A 97 26.04 -20.14 1.29
C GLY A 97 24.99 -21.22 1.62
N GLY A 98 23.71 -20.87 1.61
CA GLY A 98 22.60 -21.79 1.88
C GLY A 98 22.43 -22.86 0.80
N LEU A 99 22.58 -22.50 -0.47
CA LEU A 99 22.55 -23.44 -1.60
C LEU A 99 23.74 -24.39 -1.56
N LYS A 100 24.95 -23.88 -1.28
CA LYS A 100 26.16 -24.70 -1.15
C LYS A 100 26.06 -25.67 0.02
N ALA A 101 25.54 -25.23 1.16
CA ALA A 101 25.32 -26.09 2.33
C ALA A 101 24.29 -27.19 2.04
N SER A 102 23.12 -26.84 1.49
CA SER A 102 22.06 -27.81 1.17
C SER A 102 22.49 -28.83 0.11
N TYR A 103 23.22 -28.40 -0.91
CA TYR A 103 23.84 -29.30 -1.90
C TYR A 103 24.86 -30.25 -1.26
N THR A 104 25.75 -29.74 -0.41
CA THR A 104 26.79 -30.56 0.27
C THR A 104 26.18 -31.62 1.17
N ILE A 105 25.12 -31.27 1.92
CA ILE A 105 24.39 -32.21 2.77
C ILE A 105 23.74 -33.31 1.90
N SER A 106 23.04 -32.92 0.84
CA SER A 106 22.37 -33.86 -0.07
C SER A 106 23.36 -34.83 -0.74
N LEU A 107 24.51 -34.32 -1.19
CA LEU A 107 25.58 -35.10 -1.80
C LEU A 107 26.19 -36.11 -0.82
N ASN A 108 26.45 -35.69 0.42
CA ASN A 108 26.97 -36.58 1.46
C ASN A 108 25.99 -37.71 1.83
N ILE A 109 24.69 -37.42 1.88
CA ILE A 109 23.65 -38.43 2.10
C ILE A 109 23.62 -39.41 0.93
N ALA A 110 23.57 -38.91 -0.32
CA ALA A 110 23.54 -39.75 -1.51
C ALA A 110 24.77 -40.67 -1.62
N ASN A 111 25.96 -40.17 -1.26
CA ASN A 111 27.19 -40.95 -1.29
C ASN A 111 27.24 -41.99 -0.16
N LYS A 112 26.75 -41.69 1.05
CA LYS A 112 26.66 -42.70 2.13
C LYS A 112 25.73 -43.85 1.78
N VAL A 113 24.58 -43.57 1.16
CA VAL A 113 23.63 -44.61 0.73
C VAL A 113 24.25 -45.56 -0.30
N ARG A 114 25.17 -45.07 -1.15
CA ARG A 114 25.88 -45.91 -2.13
C ARG A 114 26.94 -46.83 -1.51
N TYR A 115 27.51 -46.48 -0.37
CA TYR A 115 28.49 -47.32 0.33
C TYR A 115 27.84 -48.37 1.24
N THR A 116 26.59 -48.16 1.67
CA THR A 116 25.84 -49.13 2.50
C THR A 116 25.08 -50.19 1.69
N SER A 117 25.26 -50.21 0.37
CA SER A 117 24.57 -51.11 -0.56
C SER A 117 25.47 -52.25 -1.11
N TYR A 118 26.64 -52.46 -0.50
CA TYR A 118 27.55 -53.59 -0.75
C TYR A 118 27.68 -54.44 0.50
#